data_AF-A0A4D6KVF7-F1
#
_entry.id   AF-A0A4D6KVF7-F1
#
_cell.length_a   1.000
_cell.length_b   1.000
_cell.length_c   1.000
_cell.angle_alpha   90.00
_cell.angle_beta   90.00
_cell.angle_gamma   90.00
#
_symmetry.space_group_name_H-M   'P 1'
#
loop_
_entity.id
_entity.type
_entity.pdbx_description
1 polymer ?
#
loop_
_entity_poly.entity_id
_entity_poly.type
_entity_poly.pdbx_seq_one_letter_code
_entity_poly.pdbx_strand_id
1 'polypeptide(L)'
;MQILEDAPNLRSLSLLAESYLGRTIVCTSESFSQLCVLRVWKLEQLEEWKIEQKALPSLRQLEIRLCPRMKVLPDGLNHVTSLLELKLTNMSMEIKTEKHNIPRNCEVHRDDSVQYSLIGSLMQKFTMFGSEEQFVYTG
;
A
#
# COMPACT_ATOMS: atom_id res chain seq x y z
N MET A 1 8.65 -13.04 11.91
CA MET A 1 8.88 -11.58 12.01
C MET A 1 7.54 -10.90 12.07
N GLN A 2 6.99 -10.74 13.28
CA GLN A 2 5.80 -9.94 13.57
C GLN A 2 6.29 -8.56 14.00
N ILE A 3 6.35 -7.59 13.07
CA ILE A 3 6.78 -6.21 13.40
C ILE A 3 5.58 -5.28 13.61
N LEU A 4 4.33 -5.73 13.40
CA LEU A 4 3.17 -4.83 13.38
C LEU A 4 1.99 -5.24 14.28
N GLU A 5 2.25 -5.94 15.38
CA GLU A 5 1.24 -6.19 16.44
C GLU A 5 1.13 -5.02 17.45
N ASP A 6 2.11 -4.10 17.51
CA ASP A 6 2.25 -3.11 18.60
C ASP A 6 1.73 -1.68 18.31
N ALA A 7 1.02 -1.44 17.20
CA ALA A 7 0.57 -0.09 16.83
C ALA A 7 -0.97 0.05 16.77
N PRO A 8 -1.67 0.00 17.91
CA PRO A 8 -3.14 -0.02 17.97
C PRO A 8 -3.81 1.26 17.45
N ASN A 9 -3.08 2.39 17.41
CA ASN A 9 -3.59 3.69 16.94
C ASN A 9 -3.09 4.07 15.54
N LEU A 10 -2.44 3.14 14.83
CA LEU A 10 -1.89 3.44 13.51
C LEU A 10 -3.02 3.61 12.50
N ARG A 11 -3.27 4.86 12.09
CA ARG A 11 -4.31 5.21 11.12
C ARG A 11 -3.80 5.30 9.68
N SER A 12 -2.51 5.53 9.51
CA SER A 12 -1.87 5.57 8.20
C SER A 12 -0.55 4.81 8.22
N LEU A 13 -0.35 3.97 7.22
CA LEU A 13 0.87 3.18 7.04
C LEU A 13 1.32 3.34 5.59
N SER A 14 2.60 3.63 5.40
CA SER A 14 3.22 3.70 4.09
C SER A 14 4.41 2.76 4.06
N LEU A 15 4.36 1.76 3.19
CA LEU A 15 5.48 0.89 2.85
C LEU A 15 6.10 1.44 1.57
N LEU A 16 7.36 1.86 1.65
CA LEU A 16 8.08 2.52 0.57
C LEU A 16 9.44 1.86 0.31
N ALA A 17 9.68 1.47 -0.94
CA ALA A 17 10.97 1.00 -1.42
C ALA A 17 11.56 -0.14 -0.56
N GLU A 18 12.70 0.09 0.08
CA GLU A 18 13.43 -0.90 0.87
C GLU A 18 12.82 -1.14 2.27
N SER A 19 11.68 -0.50 2.61
CA SER A 19 10.98 -0.76 3.88
C SER A 19 10.47 -2.20 3.99
N TYR A 20 10.34 -2.90 2.86
CA TYR A 20 9.92 -4.28 2.80
C TYR A 20 10.63 -5.00 1.64
N LEU A 21 11.58 -5.86 1.98
CA LEU A 21 12.35 -6.67 1.03
C LEU A 21 11.77 -8.07 0.82
N GLY A 22 10.66 -8.39 1.50
CA GLY A 22 9.98 -9.67 1.34
C GLY A 22 9.24 -9.76 0.01
N ARG A 23 8.90 -11.00 -0.37
CA ARG A 23 8.11 -11.29 -1.58
C ARG A 23 6.60 -11.40 -1.31
N THR A 24 6.21 -11.57 -0.04
CA THR A 24 4.85 -11.93 0.35
C THR A 24 4.38 -11.16 1.58
N ILE A 25 3.46 -10.21 1.39
CA ILE A 25 2.81 -9.53 2.50
C ILE A 25 1.62 -10.37 2.95
N VAL A 26 1.53 -10.63 4.26
CA VAL A 26 0.38 -11.28 4.88
C VAL A 26 -0.17 -10.34 5.94
N CYS A 27 -1.42 -9.89 5.77
CA CYS A 27 -2.17 -9.18 6.79
C CYS A 27 -3.01 -10.21 7.54
N THR A 28 -2.61 -10.54 8.77
CA THR A 28 -3.30 -11.55 9.60
C THR A 28 -4.56 -10.99 10.26
N SER A 29 -5.45 -11.87 10.70
CA SER A 29 -6.64 -11.46 11.46
C SER A 29 -6.26 -10.57 12.65
N GLU A 30 -7.00 -9.49 12.89
CA GLU A 30 -6.77 -8.50 13.97
C GLU A 30 -5.58 -7.55 13.76
N SER A 31 -4.80 -7.73 12.68
CA SER A 31 -3.81 -6.73 12.28
C SER A 31 -4.48 -5.42 11.86
N PHE A 32 -3.93 -4.28 12.32
CA PHE A 32 -4.28 -2.94 11.84
C PHE A 32 -5.76 -2.55 12.01
N SER A 33 -6.32 -2.80 13.19
CA SER A 33 -7.73 -2.55 13.50
C SER A 33 -8.19 -1.10 13.25
N GLN A 34 -7.32 -0.11 13.42
CA GLN A 34 -7.60 1.31 13.21
C GLN A 34 -7.01 1.91 11.93
N LEU A 35 -6.38 1.10 11.07
CA LEU A 35 -5.71 1.62 9.89
C LEU A 35 -6.75 2.05 8.85
N CYS A 36 -6.72 3.34 8.50
CA CYS A 36 -7.62 3.95 7.53
C CYS A 36 -6.97 4.09 6.15
N VAL A 37 -5.65 4.30 6.11
CA VAL A 37 -4.91 4.57 4.86
C VAL A 37 -3.69 3.66 4.77
N LEU A 38 -3.61 2.88 3.69
CA LEU A 38 -2.46 2.03 3.39
C LEU A 38 -1.86 2.41 2.04
N ARG A 39 -0.57 2.75 2.03
CA ARG A 39 0.18 3.07 0.82
C ARG A 39 1.29 2.05 0.64
N VAL A 40 1.36 1.42 -0.53
CA VAL A 40 2.34 0.40 -0.89
C VAL A 40 3.05 0.84 -2.15
N TRP A 41 4.23 1.40 -2.00
CA TRP A 41 4.94 2.14 -3.04
C TRP A 41 6.32 1.55 -3.30
N LYS A 42 6.64 1.33 -4.57
CA LYS A 42 7.98 0.90 -5.02
C LYS A 42 8.48 -0.40 -4.35
N LEU A 43 7.59 -1.32 -4.00
CA LEU A 43 7.99 -2.63 -3.47
C LEU A 43 8.34 -3.55 -4.64
N GLU A 44 9.58 -3.44 -5.11
CA GLU A 44 10.05 -4.10 -6.34
C GLU A 44 10.04 -5.63 -6.26
N GLN A 45 10.14 -6.20 -5.05
CA GLN A 45 10.17 -7.64 -4.82
C GLN A 45 8.80 -8.22 -4.45
N LEU A 46 7.77 -7.38 -4.26
CA LEU A 46 6.44 -7.84 -3.85
C LEU A 46 5.77 -8.60 -4.99
N GLU A 47 5.50 -9.88 -4.77
CA GLU A 47 4.87 -10.79 -5.73
C GLU A 47 3.46 -11.17 -5.28
N GLU A 48 3.32 -11.52 -4.00
CA GLU A 48 2.06 -11.97 -3.40
C GLU A 48 1.61 -11.06 -2.26
N TRP A 49 0.30 -10.82 -2.17
CA TRP A 49 -0.31 -10.16 -1.03
C TRP A 49 -1.58 -10.89 -0.61
N LYS A 50 -1.62 -11.32 0.66
CA LYS A 50 -2.75 -12.03 1.27
C LYS A 50 -3.33 -11.21 2.41
N ILE A 51 -4.64 -11.06 2.41
CA ILE A 51 -5.42 -10.38 3.46
C ILE A 51 -6.38 -11.42 4.05
N GLU A 52 -6.11 -11.82 5.29
CA GLU A 52 -6.98 -12.75 5.99
C GLU A 52 -8.32 -12.11 6.37
N GLN A 53 -9.33 -12.94 6.64
CA GLN A 53 -10.61 -12.44 7.14
C GLN A 53 -10.40 -11.62 8.43
N LYS A 54 -11.12 -10.49 8.51
CA LYS A 54 -11.05 -9.52 9.62
C LYS A 54 -9.72 -8.74 9.74
N ALA A 55 -8.80 -8.89 8.80
CA ALA A 55 -7.66 -7.97 8.69
C ALA A 55 -8.13 -6.61 8.13
N LEU A 56 -7.47 -5.53 8.52
CA LEU A 56 -7.70 -4.18 7.98
C LEU A 56 -9.17 -3.68 8.05
N PRO A 57 -9.91 -3.93 9.16
CA PRO A 57 -11.35 -3.71 9.21
C PRO A 57 -11.78 -2.25 9.03
N SER A 58 -10.88 -1.28 9.25
CA SER A 58 -11.16 0.16 9.14
C SER A 58 -10.56 0.80 7.88
N LEU A 59 -9.96 0.02 6.98
CA LEU A 59 -9.21 0.55 5.84
C LEU A 59 -10.16 1.20 4.84
N ARG A 60 -9.96 2.51 4.60
CA ARG A 60 -10.78 3.31 3.67
C ARG A 60 -10.08 3.55 2.34
N GLN A 61 -8.76 3.69 2.37
CA GLN A 61 -7.97 4.01 1.19
C GLN A 61 -6.78 3.07 1.07
N LEU A 62 -6.65 2.46 -0.11
CA LEU A 62 -5.52 1.64 -0.50
C LEU A 62 -4.89 2.22 -1.76
N GLU A 63 -3.62 2.57 -1.69
CA GLU A 63 -2.84 3.03 -2.83
C GLU A 63 -1.67 2.10 -3.09
N ILE A 64 -1.61 1.53 -4.30
CA ILE A 64 -0.55 0.65 -4.74
C ILE A 64 0.12 1.28 -5.95
N ARG A 65 1.44 1.49 -5.83
CA ARG A 65 2.19 2.22 -6.84
C ARG A 65 3.55 1.59 -7.10
N LEU A 66 3.94 1.49 -8.37
CA LEU A 66 5.26 1.01 -8.79
C LEU A 66 5.64 -0.34 -8.15
N CYS A 67 4.71 -1.30 -8.09
CA CYS A 67 4.98 -2.67 -7.64
C CYS A 67 4.94 -3.61 -8.86
N PRO A 68 6.03 -3.68 -9.66
CA PRO A 68 6.00 -4.29 -10.99
C PRO A 68 5.84 -5.82 -10.99
N ARG A 69 6.24 -6.48 -9.90
CA ARG A 69 6.15 -7.95 -9.77
C ARG A 69 4.80 -8.43 -9.25
N MET A 70 3.98 -7.53 -8.73
CA MET A 70 2.65 -7.88 -8.24
C MET A 70 1.72 -8.03 -9.44
N LYS A 71 1.24 -9.26 -9.67
CA LYS A 71 0.41 -9.61 -10.85
C LYS A 71 -1.08 -9.68 -10.57
N VAL A 72 -1.45 -9.77 -9.30
CA VAL A 72 -2.84 -9.90 -8.85
C VAL A 72 -3.09 -8.96 -7.69
N LEU A 73 -4.36 -8.55 -7.53
CA LEU A 73 -4.78 -7.85 -6.31
C LEU A 73 -4.67 -8.77 -5.10
N PRO A 74 -4.57 -8.19 -3.88
CA PRO A 74 -4.49 -9.00 -2.68
C PRO A 74 -5.68 -9.95 -2.54
N ASP A 75 -5.37 -11.21 -2.26
CA ASP A 75 -6.40 -12.20 -1.96
C ASP A 75 -7.11 -11.82 -0.66
N GLY A 76 -8.45 -11.85 -0.65
CA GLY A 76 -9.27 -11.42 0.48
C GLY A 76 -9.51 -9.91 0.60
N LEU A 77 -9.06 -9.09 -0.36
CA LEU A 77 -9.38 -7.64 -0.38
C LEU A 77 -10.90 -7.36 -0.42
N ASN A 78 -11.67 -8.27 -1.01
CA ASN A 78 -13.14 -8.22 -1.01
C ASN A 78 -13.78 -8.30 0.40
N HIS A 79 -13.08 -8.85 1.40
CA HIS A 79 -13.53 -8.89 2.78
C HIS A 79 -13.40 -7.54 3.49
N VAL A 80 -12.62 -6.60 2.93
CA VAL A 80 -12.38 -5.27 3.49
C VAL A 80 -13.52 -4.33 3.09
N THR A 81 -14.71 -4.54 3.66
CA THR A 81 -15.93 -3.80 3.29
C THR A 81 -15.87 -2.30 3.61
N SER A 82 -14.93 -1.85 4.43
CA SER A 82 -14.67 -0.44 4.73
C SER A 82 -13.92 0.30 3.62
N LEU A 83 -13.35 -0.42 2.65
CA LEU A 83 -12.56 0.18 1.58
C LEU A 83 -13.45 0.98 0.63
N LEU A 84 -13.14 2.26 0.50
CA LEU A 84 -13.85 3.21 -0.34
C LEU A 84 -13.08 3.54 -1.60
N GLU A 85 -11.74 3.51 -1.54
CA GLU A 85 -10.90 3.95 -2.64
C GLU A 85 -9.70 3.02 -2.84
N LEU A 86 -9.53 2.52 -4.06
CA LEU A 86 -8.38 1.77 -4.51
C LEU A 86 -7.68 2.53 -5.63
N LYS A 87 -6.45 2.99 -5.38
CA LYS A 87 -5.60 3.66 -6.36
C LYS A 87 -4.50 2.73 -6.84
N LEU A 88 -4.44 2.52 -8.15
CA LEU A 88 -3.40 1.74 -8.82
C LEU A 88 -2.63 2.67 -9.77
N THR A 89 -1.34 2.87 -9.51
CA THR A 89 -0.53 3.79 -10.33
C THR A 89 0.75 3.12 -10.81
N ASN A 90 0.99 3.13 -12.13
CA ASN A 90 2.14 2.45 -12.76
C ASN A 90 2.32 1.01 -12.27
N MET A 91 1.20 0.29 -12.24
CA MET A 91 1.19 -1.13 -11.92
C MET A 91 1.34 -1.94 -13.21
N SER A 92 1.74 -3.22 -13.10
CA SER A 92 1.84 -4.07 -14.29
C SER A 92 0.51 -4.12 -15.03
N MET A 93 0.56 -4.07 -16.37
CA MET A 93 -0.62 -4.19 -17.23
C MET A 93 -1.34 -5.54 -17.02
N GLU A 94 -0.64 -6.54 -16.49
CA GLU A 94 -1.18 -7.88 -16.19
C GLU A 94 -2.12 -7.92 -14.98
N ILE A 95 -2.22 -6.86 -14.17
CA ILE A 95 -3.09 -6.88 -12.99
C ILE A 95 -4.56 -6.95 -13.41
N LYS A 96 -5.13 -8.14 -13.20
CA LYS A 96 -6.55 -8.43 -13.36
C LYS A 96 -7.31 -7.90 -12.15
N THR A 97 -8.05 -6.82 -12.34
CA THR A 97 -9.06 -6.34 -11.38
C THR A 97 -10.32 -7.18 -11.55
N GLU A 98 -10.29 -8.44 -11.10
CA GLU A 98 -11.49 -9.27 -11.09
C GLU A 98 -12.49 -8.68 -10.09
N LYS A 99 -13.73 -8.46 -10.53
CA LYS A 99 -14.79 -7.83 -9.70
C LYS A 99 -15.06 -8.57 -8.38
N HIS A 100 -14.66 -9.85 -8.29
CA HIS A 100 -14.82 -10.67 -7.08
C HIS A 100 -13.79 -10.37 -5.99
N ASN A 101 -12.70 -9.68 -6.31
CA ASN A 101 -11.59 -9.40 -5.40
C ASN A 101 -11.67 -7.99 -4.79
N ILE A 102 -12.66 -7.16 -5.18
CA ILE A 102 -12.80 -5.78 -4.73
C ILE A 102 -14.16 -5.62 -4.03
N PRO A 103 -14.23 -4.89 -2.89
CA PRO A 103 -15.49 -4.53 -2.24
C PRO A 103 -16.41 -3.75 -3.18
N ARG A 104 -17.72 -4.01 -3.10
CA ARG A 104 -18.72 -3.40 -4.02
C ARG A 104 -18.82 -1.89 -3.93
N ASN A 105 -18.47 -1.33 -2.78
CA ASN A 105 -18.51 0.09 -2.45
C ASN A 105 -17.19 0.82 -2.72
N CYS A 106 -16.20 0.14 -3.32
CA CYS A 106 -14.88 0.70 -3.56
C CYS A 106 -14.78 1.31 -4.97
N GLU A 107 -14.37 2.58 -5.03
CA GLU A 107 -14.01 3.28 -6.25
C GLU A 107 -12.57 2.91 -6.65
N VAL A 108 -12.40 2.39 -7.87
CA VAL A 108 -11.10 1.97 -8.38
C VAL A 108 -10.58 3.00 -9.37
N HIS A 109 -9.50 3.67 -9.00
CA HIS A 109 -8.79 4.63 -9.83
C HIS A 109 -7.51 3.99 -10.35
N ARG A 110 -7.34 3.97 -11.68
CA ARG A 110 -6.12 3.50 -12.32
C ARG A 110 -5.49 4.64 -13.09
N ASP A 111 -4.24 4.97 -12.75
CA ASP A 111 -3.47 6.02 -13.41
C ASP A 111 -2.13 5.45 -13.89
N ASP A 112 -2.07 5.13 -15.17
CA ASP A 112 -0.87 4.63 -15.85
C ASP A 112 -0.18 5.74 -16.67
N SER A 113 -0.62 7.00 -16.53
CA SER A 113 -0.13 8.14 -17.33
C SER A 113 1.15 8.77 -16.79
N VAL A 114 1.46 8.54 -15.51
CA VAL A 114 2.63 9.15 -14.84
C VAL A 114 3.87 8.30 -15.06
N GLN A 115 4.49 8.34 -16.24
CA GLN A 115 5.81 7.75 -16.40
C GLN A 115 6.78 8.45 -15.42
N TYR A 116 7.19 7.78 -14.35
CA TYR A 116 8.31 8.23 -13.51
C TYR A 116 9.62 8.03 -14.26
N SER A 117 9.79 8.73 -15.39
CA SER A 117 11.09 8.94 -16.00
C SER A 117 11.83 10.00 -15.16
N LEU A 118 12.99 9.62 -14.63
CA LEU A 118 13.95 10.45 -13.86
C LEU A 118 13.49 11.05 -12.50
N ILE A 119 12.28 11.58 -12.35
CA ILE A 119 11.83 12.28 -11.14
C ILE A 119 11.67 11.32 -9.94
N GLY A 120 11.36 10.05 -10.20
CA GLY A 120 11.24 9.00 -9.17
C GLY A 120 12.53 8.74 -8.40
N SER A 121 13.72 9.05 -8.98
CA SER A 121 15.01 8.93 -8.29
C SER A 121 15.26 10.11 -7.33
N LEU A 122 14.68 11.29 -7.61
CA LEU A 122 14.82 12.48 -6.78
C LEU A 122 13.82 12.51 -5.62
N MET A 123 12.58 12.03 -5.81
CA MET A 123 11.59 11.92 -4.72
C MET A 123 11.98 10.89 -3.64
N GLN A 124 12.86 9.93 -3.96
CA GLN A 124 13.45 9.00 -2.99
C GLN A 124 14.27 9.71 -1.90
N LYS A 125 14.86 10.88 -2.19
CA LYS A 125 15.57 11.68 -1.18
C LYS A 125 14.66 12.56 -0.32
N PHE A 126 13.47 12.92 -0.81
CA PHE A 126 12.63 13.92 -0.15
C PHE A 126 11.46 13.37 0.68
N THR A 127 11.09 12.09 0.55
CA THR A 127 9.92 11.54 1.29
C THR A 127 10.23 11.12 2.73
N MET A 128 11.38 11.55 3.28
CA MET A 128 11.68 11.56 4.73
C MET A 128 11.28 12.88 5.41
N PHE A 129 10.62 13.80 4.70
CA PHE A 129 10.00 14.98 5.32
C PHE A 129 8.48 14.88 5.19
N GLY A 130 7.90 14.04 6.06
CA GLY A 130 6.55 14.30 6.55
C GLY A 130 6.57 15.64 7.28
N SER A 131 5.64 16.50 6.91
CA SER A 131 5.49 17.86 7.42
C SER A 131 5.39 17.91 8.95
N GLU A 132 6.46 18.34 9.60
CA GLU A 132 6.47 19.36 10.65
C GLU A 132 7.89 19.94 10.72
N GLU A 133 7.98 21.27 10.68
CA GLU A 133 9.22 22.04 10.65
C GLU A 133 10.13 21.74 11.84
N GLN A 134 11.41 21.47 11.58
CA GLN A 134 12.53 22.18 12.19
C GLN A 134 13.84 21.81 11.49
N PHE A 135 14.45 22.83 10.88
CA PHE A 135 15.85 22.80 10.48
C PHE A 135 16.72 22.64 11.72
N VAL A 136 17.60 21.65 11.73
CA VAL A 136 18.88 21.76 12.45
C VAL A 136 19.98 21.23 11.54
N TYR A 137 20.68 22.16 10.90
CA TYR A 137 22.03 21.94 10.40
C TYR A 137 22.99 22.13 11.57
N THR A 138 23.81 21.12 11.85
CA THR A 138 25.14 21.26 12.44
C THR A 138 25.96 20.15 11.77
N GLY A 139 27.03 20.41 11.01
CA GLY A 139 28.12 21.33 11.28
C GLY A 139 29.37 20.46 11.36
#